data_AF-A0A7K0PJB7-F1
#
_entry.id   AF-A0A7K0PJB7-F1
#
_cell.length_a   1.000
_cell.length_b   1.000
_cell.length_c   1.000
_cell.angle_alpha   90.00
_cell.angle_beta   90.00
_cell.angle_gamma   90.00
#
_symmetry.space_group_name_H-M   'P 1'
#
loop_
_entity.id
_entity.type
_entity.pdbx_description
1 polymer ?
#
loop_
_entity_poly.entity_id
_entity_poly.type
_entity_poly.pdbx_seq_one_letter_code
_entity_poly.pdbx_strand_id
1 'polypeptide(L)'
;MNDVEEVRMRGIEGLELVDEEPVAPYAGPAPARLPHAPSLPDRALDEDERSARRTLRRQVARLEQQLSIAIADDLQAGARGRLQTDVLSAPTGVARLQSLGELERRRDELVARLTEVEARRTEELHNRVLLREMYRDPAKYKHARLETTDLAERGCRVYEVVPRFGLVGILGGWWRVKVSSGCPLARAVPSFAGGEARHTAGRPRAARPVSGGGR
;
A
#
# COMPACT_ATOMS: atom_id res chain seq x y z
N MET A 1 45.53 -53.72 2.61
CA MET A 1 45.11 -52.31 2.77
C MET A 1 43.59 -52.30 2.83
N ASN A 2 42.89 -52.58 3.92
CA ASN A 2 43.17 -52.92 5.33
C ASN A 2 42.17 -54.05 5.68
N ASP A 3 42.58 -55.18 6.27
CA ASP A 3 42.64 -55.45 7.74
C ASP A 3 41.32 -55.05 8.44
N VAL A 4 40.35 -55.97 8.58
CA VAL A 4 40.19 -56.96 9.67
C VAL A 4 40.48 -56.37 11.06
N GLU A 5 39.46 -56.08 11.85
CA GLU A 5 39.41 -56.61 13.22
C GLU A 5 38.01 -56.54 13.85
N GLU A 6 37.46 -57.74 14.01
CA GLU A 6 36.28 -58.11 14.79
C GLU A 6 36.70 -58.14 16.28
N VAL A 7 36.22 -57.20 17.09
CA VAL A 7 36.50 -57.22 18.53
C VAL A 7 35.50 -58.13 19.23
N ARG A 8 35.98 -59.35 19.48
CA ARG A 8 35.38 -60.41 20.28
C ARG A 8 35.35 -60.02 21.76
N MET A 9 34.20 -60.34 22.36
CA MET A 9 33.89 -60.38 23.79
C MET A 9 35.05 -60.91 24.65
N ARG A 10 35.35 -60.20 25.75
CA ARG A 10 35.95 -60.78 26.96
C ARG A 10 35.00 -60.56 28.12
N GLY A 11 34.56 -61.68 28.70
CA GLY A 11 33.81 -61.72 29.93
C GLY A 11 34.63 -61.24 31.11
N ILE A 12 33.90 -60.72 32.10
CA ILE A 12 34.33 -60.72 33.49
C ILE A 12 33.32 -61.58 34.24
N GLU A 13 33.78 -62.77 34.58
CA GLU A 13 33.11 -63.68 35.50
C GLU A 13 33.25 -63.16 36.93
N GLY A 14 32.23 -63.40 37.74
CA GLY A 14 32.37 -63.47 39.19
C GLY A 14 32.29 -62.14 39.93
N LEU A 15 31.07 -61.75 40.30
CA LEU A 15 30.81 -61.22 41.63
C LEU A 15 29.54 -61.90 42.15
N GLU A 16 29.74 -62.63 43.23
CA GLU A 16 28.78 -63.49 43.89
C GLU A 16 27.54 -62.72 44.34
N LEU A 17 26.41 -63.42 44.23
CA LEU A 17 25.11 -63.08 44.78
C LEU A 17 25.26 -62.85 46.29
N VAL A 18 25.17 -61.58 46.70
CA VAL A 18 24.80 -61.24 48.07
C VAL A 18 23.29 -61.36 48.14
N ASP A 19 22.79 -62.22 49.04
CA ASP A 19 21.37 -62.34 49.35
C ASP A 19 20.82 -60.95 49.75
N GLU A 20 20.12 -60.28 48.83
CA GLU A 20 19.29 -59.13 49.17
C GLU A 20 18.04 -59.62 49.90
N GLU A 21 17.97 -59.33 51.20
CA GLU A 21 16.73 -59.40 51.96
C GLU A 21 15.61 -58.63 51.23
N PRO A 22 14.36 -59.12 51.25
CA PRO A 22 13.25 -58.42 50.63
C PRO A 22 12.96 -57.13 51.40
N VAL A 23 13.47 -56.00 50.89
CA VAL A 23 13.11 -54.67 51.37
C VAL A 23 11.62 -54.46 51.09
N ALA A 24 10.83 -54.37 52.15
CA ALA A 24 9.42 -54.04 52.07
C ALA A 24 9.23 -52.76 51.23
N PRO A 25 8.27 -52.72 50.29
CA PRO A 25 8.06 -51.54 49.47
C PRO A 25 7.72 -50.36 50.37
N TYR A 26 8.60 -49.35 50.38
CA TYR A 26 8.33 -48.07 51.00
C TYR A 26 7.10 -47.47 50.33
N ALA A 27 5.96 -47.55 51.02
CA ALA A 27 4.76 -46.80 50.66
C ALA A 27 5.04 -45.33 50.94
N GLY A 28 5.67 -44.66 49.96
CA GLY A 28 5.86 -43.22 50.00
C GLY A 28 4.51 -42.51 50.18
N PRO A 29 4.50 -41.31 50.80
CA PRO A 29 3.27 -40.55 50.95
C PRO A 29 2.62 -40.40 49.57
N ALA A 30 1.32 -40.70 49.50
CA ALA A 30 0.52 -40.56 48.30
C ALA A 30 0.85 -39.21 47.63
N PRO A 31 1.11 -39.16 46.31
CA PRO A 31 1.50 -37.93 45.65
C PRO A 31 0.45 -36.88 45.99
N ALA A 32 0.89 -35.80 46.65
CA ALA A 32 0.04 -34.65 46.89
C ALA A 32 -0.62 -34.31 45.56
N ARG A 33 -1.96 -34.32 45.51
CA ARG A 33 -2.71 -33.87 44.34
C ARG A 33 -2.14 -32.52 43.96
N LEU A 34 -1.45 -32.45 42.83
CA LEU A 34 -1.03 -31.19 42.25
C LEU A 34 -2.28 -30.30 42.17
N PRO A 35 -2.19 -29.00 42.52
CA PRO A 35 -3.30 -28.09 42.34
C PRO A 35 -3.80 -28.23 40.90
N HIS A 36 -5.12 -28.35 40.76
CA HIS A 36 -5.80 -28.52 39.48
C HIS A 36 -5.26 -27.49 38.50
N ALA A 37 -4.61 -27.95 37.42
CA ALA A 37 -4.20 -27.07 36.34
C ALA A 37 -5.43 -26.25 35.90
N PRO A 38 -5.32 -24.93 35.71
CA PRO A 38 -6.46 -24.15 35.29
C PRO A 38 -7.08 -24.78 34.03
N SER A 39 -8.39 -25.02 34.08
CA SER A 39 -9.19 -25.55 32.97
C SER A 39 -9.04 -24.69 31.70
N LEU A 40 -9.41 -25.26 30.55
CA LEU A 40 -8.97 -24.96 29.18
C LEU A 40 -9.78 -23.94 28.31
N PRO A 41 -10.41 -22.84 28.80
CA PRO A 41 -10.95 -21.84 27.87
C PRO A 41 -9.85 -20.97 27.25
N ASP A 42 -8.82 -20.61 28.03
CA ASP A 42 -7.77 -19.68 27.59
C ASP A 42 -6.91 -20.27 26.46
N ARG A 43 -6.62 -21.58 26.52
CA ARG A 43 -5.88 -22.30 25.46
C ARG A 43 -6.66 -22.44 24.15
N ALA A 44 -7.97 -22.66 24.23
CA ALA A 44 -8.81 -22.77 23.03
C ALA A 44 -8.94 -21.41 22.33
N LEU A 45 -9.15 -20.33 23.08
CA LEU A 45 -9.17 -18.96 22.55
C LEU A 45 -7.84 -18.59 21.87
N ASP A 46 -6.74 -18.98 22.48
CA ASP A 46 -5.38 -18.86 21.96
C ASP A 46 -5.16 -19.62 20.63
N GLU A 47 -5.70 -20.83 20.51
CA GLU A 47 -5.62 -21.64 19.28
C GLU A 47 -6.47 -21.05 18.16
N ASP A 48 -7.68 -20.58 18.49
CA ASP A 48 -8.57 -19.88 17.58
C ASP A 48 -7.94 -18.58 17.08
N GLU A 49 -7.32 -17.78 17.96
CA GLU A 49 -6.62 -16.55 17.56
C GLU A 49 -5.43 -16.88 16.63
N ARG A 50 -4.63 -17.91 16.95
CA ARG A 50 -3.52 -18.35 16.08
C ARG A 50 -4.04 -18.81 14.72
N SER A 51 -5.18 -19.50 14.68
CA SER A 51 -5.85 -19.91 13.44
C SER A 51 -6.32 -18.70 12.63
N ALA A 52 -7.02 -17.76 13.26
CA ALA A 52 -7.50 -16.52 12.65
C ALA A 52 -6.34 -15.70 12.09
N ARG A 53 -5.25 -15.54 12.85
CA ARG A 53 -4.04 -14.85 12.43
C ARG A 53 -3.39 -15.49 11.21
N ARG A 54 -3.30 -16.82 11.16
CA ARG A 54 -2.79 -17.55 9.98
C ARG A 54 -3.66 -17.31 8.75
N THR A 55 -4.98 -17.34 8.92
CA THR A 55 -5.94 -17.08 7.84
C THR A 55 -5.82 -15.65 7.33
N LEU A 56 -5.81 -14.64 8.21
CA LEU A 56 -5.65 -13.24 7.82
C LEU A 56 -4.31 -12.99 7.11
N ARG A 57 -3.21 -13.56 7.58
CA ARG A 57 -1.91 -13.45 6.89
C ARG A 57 -1.95 -14.00 5.47
N ARG A 58 -2.63 -15.12 5.24
CA ARG A 58 -2.82 -15.66 3.88
C ARG A 58 -3.68 -14.73 3.02
N GLN A 59 -4.73 -14.13 3.59
CA GLN A 59 -5.55 -13.15 2.87
C GLN A 59 -4.75 -11.91 2.50
N VAL A 60 -4.00 -11.33 3.45
CA VAL A 60 -3.11 -10.19 3.22
C VAL A 60 -2.09 -10.51 2.13
N ALA A 61 -1.40 -11.65 2.21
CA ALA A 61 -0.43 -12.05 1.19
C ALA A 61 -1.05 -12.17 -0.21
N ARG A 62 -2.27 -12.70 -0.31
CA ARG A 62 -3.01 -12.78 -1.58
C ARG A 62 -3.36 -11.39 -2.12
N LEU A 63 -3.86 -10.49 -1.27
CA LEU A 63 -4.21 -9.12 -1.66
C LEU A 63 -2.98 -8.31 -2.07
N GLU A 64 -1.86 -8.46 -1.36
CA GLU A 64 -0.58 -7.83 -1.73
C GLU A 64 -0.07 -8.34 -3.08
N GLN A 65 -0.20 -9.65 -3.35
CA GLN A 65 0.11 -10.22 -4.65
C GLN A 65 -0.79 -9.65 -5.75
N GLN A 66 -2.11 -9.59 -5.52
CA GLN A 66 -3.07 -9.02 -6.48
C GLN A 66 -2.76 -7.56 -6.79
N LEU A 67 -2.48 -6.75 -5.77
CA LEU A 67 -2.11 -5.35 -5.95
C LEU A 67 -0.79 -5.22 -6.71
N SER A 68 0.19 -6.06 -6.41
CA SER A 68 1.48 -6.06 -7.12
C SER A 68 1.32 -6.42 -8.60
N ILE A 69 0.47 -7.41 -8.91
CA ILE A 69 0.13 -7.77 -10.30
C ILE A 69 -0.56 -6.60 -10.99
N ALA A 70 -1.55 -5.98 -10.34
CA ALA A 70 -2.26 -4.83 -10.92
C ALA A 70 -1.32 -3.66 -11.23
N ILE A 71 -0.39 -3.34 -10.32
CA ILE A 71 0.63 -2.31 -10.53
C ILE A 71 1.58 -2.71 -11.69
N ALA A 72 2.00 -3.97 -11.76
CA ALA A 72 2.86 -4.45 -12.83
C ALA A 72 2.17 -4.36 -14.22
N ASP A 73 0.91 -4.78 -14.31
CA ASP A 73 0.09 -4.65 -15.53
C ASP A 73 -0.04 -3.19 -15.96
N ASP A 74 -0.29 -2.31 -15.00
CA ASP A 74 -0.37 -0.87 -15.21
C ASP A 74 0.96 -0.33 -15.76
N LEU A 75 2.11 -0.77 -15.23
CA LEU A 75 3.41 -0.35 -15.72
C LEU A 75 3.70 -0.82 -17.14
N GLN A 76 3.33 -2.06 -17.45
CA GLN A 76 3.49 -2.65 -18.77
C GLN A 76 2.60 -1.96 -19.81
N ALA A 77 1.35 -1.64 -19.46
CA ALA A 77 0.43 -0.86 -20.29
C ALA A 77 0.90 0.59 -20.51
N GLY A 78 1.85 1.05 -19.69
CA GLY A 78 2.61 2.24 -19.95
C GLY A 78 2.16 3.49 -19.21
N ALA A 79 1.13 3.46 -18.37
CA ALA A 79 0.79 4.64 -17.58
C ALA A 79 1.68 4.80 -16.34
N ARG A 80 2.94 5.18 -16.63
CA ARG A 80 3.94 5.58 -15.64
C ARG A 80 3.56 6.86 -14.87
N GLY A 81 2.57 7.62 -15.35
CA GLY A 81 1.97 8.73 -14.59
C GLY A 81 1.29 8.29 -13.29
N ARG A 82 0.99 7.00 -13.12
CA ARG A 82 0.36 6.40 -11.93
C ARG A 82 1.29 6.19 -10.74
N LEU A 83 2.60 6.18 -10.95
CA LEU A 83 3.55 5.66 -9.97
C LEU A 83 3.81 6.54 -8.76
N GLN A 84 3.51 7.85 -8.82
CA GLN A 84 3.92 8.76 -7.75
C GLN A 84 3.12 8.58 -6.45
N THR A 85 1.96 7.91 -6.49
CA THR A 85 1.09 7.72 -5.31
C THR A 85 1.06 6.28 -4.78
N ASP A 86 1.40 5.29 -5.60
CA ASP A 86 1.03 3.89 -5.33
C ASP A 86 2.20 3.03 -4.80
N VAL A 87 3.42 3.57 -4.77
CA VAL A 87 4.58 2.84 -4.21
C VAL A 87 4.47 2.81 -2.69
N LEU A 88 4.21 1.62 -2.16
CA LEU A 88 4.24 1.30 -0.74
C LEU A 88 5.56 1.79 -0.12
N SER A 89 5.49 2.83 0.71
CA SER A 89 6.47 2.97 1.79
C SER A 89 6.36 1.72 2.63
N ALA A 90 7.35 0.83 2.51
CA ALA A 90 7.49 -0.27 3.45
C ALA A 90 7.49 0.32 4.87
N PRO A 91 6.77 -0.27 5.84
CA PRO A 91 6.80 0.24 7.20
C PRO A 91 8.25 0.25 7.68
N THR A 92 8.78 1.44 7.93
CA THR A 92 10.09 1.72 8.52
C THR A 92 10.05 1.37 10.01
N GLY A 93 9.81 0.10 10.31
CA GLY A 93 9.73 -0.43 11.66
C GLY A 93 10.53 -1.71 11.80
N VAL A 94 11.08 -1.93 13.00
CA VAL A 94 11.71 -3.20 13.37
C VAL A 94 10.74 -4.37 13.15
N ALA A 95 11.26 -5.49 12.66
CA ALA A 95 10.47 -6.69 12.36
C ALA A 95 9.73 -7.17 13.62
N ARG A 96 8.43 -6.85 13.71
CA ARG A 96 7.55 -7.25 14.81
C ARG A 96 6.38 -8.07 14.26
N LEU A 97 5.92 -9.04 15.04
CA LEU A 97 4.71 -9.78 14.71
C LEU A 97 3.50 -8.85 14.85
N GLN A 98 2.83 -8.55 13.74
CA GLN A 98 1.59 -7.78 13.73
C GLN A 98 0.50 -8.50 14.54
N SER A 99 -0.19 -7.76 15.41
CA SER A 99 -1.40 -8.16 16.13
C SER A 99 -2.56 -8.50 15.18
N LEU A 100 -3.61 -9.16 15.69
CA LEU A 100 -4.78 -9.52 14.89
C LEU A 100 -5.45 -8.28 14.28
N GLY A 101 -5.72 -7.25 15.10
CA GLY A 101 -6.32 -6.01 14.62
C GLY A 101 -5.44 -5.21 13.64
N GLU A 102 -4.10 -5.32 13.73
CA GLU A 102 -3.22 -4.75 12.70
C GLU A 102 -3.36 -5.47 11.36
N LEU A 103 -3.51 -6.80 11.36
CA LEU A 103 -3.74 -7.57 10.14
C LEU A 103 -5.09 -7.27 9.49
N GLU A 104 -6.14 -7.08 10.29
CA GLU A 104 -7.45 -6.68 9.78
C GLU A 104 -7.40 -5.30 9.13
N ARG A 105 -6.82 -4.30 9.81
CA ARG A 105 -6.63 -2.97 9.23
C ARG A 105 -5.82 -3.04 7.94
N ARG A 106 -4.77 -3.86 7.90
CA ARG A 106 -3.94 -4.04 6.71
C ARG A 106 -4.72 -4.68 5.56
N ARG A 107 -5.56 -5.69 5.85
CA ARG A 107 -6.47 -6.30 4.88
C ARG A 107 -7.41 -5.24 4.30
N ASP A 108 -8.06 -4.47 5.16
CA ASP A 108 -9.07 -3.50 4.74
C ASP A 108 -8.45 -2.36 3.91
N GLU A 109 -7.25 -1.91 4.28
CA GLU A 109 -6.47 -0.97 3.48
C GLU A 109 -6.14 -1.53 2.09
N LEU A 110 -5.70 -2.80 2.00
CA LEU A 110 -5.39 -3.43 0.73
C LEU A 110 -6.63 -3.63 -0.16
N VAL A 111 -7.77 -3.99 0.45
CA VAL A 111 -9.06 -4.09 -0.26
C VAL A 111 -9.44 -2.72 -0.81
N ALA A 112 -9.38 -1.66 0.01
CA ALA A 112 -9.71 -0.30 -0.43
C ALA A 112 -8.83 0.15 -1.61
N ARG A 113 -7.51 -0.12 -1.54
CA ARG A 113 -6.58 0.18 -2.64
C ARG A 113 -6.90 -0.60 -3.92
N LEU A 114 -7.22 -1.89 -3.81
CA LEU A 114 -7.62 -2.68 -4.98
C LEU A 114 -8.90 -2.14 -5.61
N THR A 115 -9.89 -1.79 -4.80
CA THR A 115 -11.14 -1.19 -5.31
C THR A 115 -10.90 0.16 -5.99
N GLU A 116 -9.96 0.97 -5.50
CA GLU A 116 -9.56 2.22 -6.14
C GLU A 116 -8.89 1.98 -7.50
N VAL A 117 -7.99 1.00 -7.58
CA VAL A 117 -7.35 0.60 -8.84
C VAL A 117 -8.39 0.11 -9.86
N GLU A 118 -9.37 -0.70 -9.44
CA GLU A 118 -10.43 -1.20 -10.30
C GLU A 118 -11.38 -0.09 -10.78
N ALA A 119 -11.79 0.81 -9.88
CA ALA A 119 -12.61 1.96 -10.22
C ALA A 119 -11.91 2.85 -11.24
N ARG A 120 -10.64 3.20 -11.00
CA ARG A 120 -9.80 3.96 -11.92
C ARG A 120 -9.72 3.30 -13.30
N ARG A 121 -9.45 2.00 -13.38
CA ARG A 121 -9.40 1.25 -14.65
C ARG A 121 -10.74 1.28 -15.40
N THR A 122 -11.85 1.22 -14.66
CA THR A 122 -13.19 1.31 -15.24
C THR A 122 -13.44 2.69 -15.85
N GLU A 123 -13.06 3.75 -15.14
CA GLU A 123 -13.11 5.13 -15.66
C GLU A 123 -12.21 5.33 -16.88
N GLU A 124 -10.98 4.80 -16.86
CA GLU A 124 -10.06 4.83 -18.00
C GLU A 124 -10.68 4.18 -19.25
N LEU A 125 -11.33 3.02 -19.09
CA LEU A 125 -12.04 2.35 -20.19
C LEU A 125 -13.21 3.20 -20.71
N HIS A 126 -13.98 3.81 -19.81
CA HIS A 126 -15.04 4.73 -20.17
C HIS A 126 -14.51 5.94 -20.95
N ASN A 127 -13.40 6.55 -20.48
CA ASN A 127 -12.77 7.69 -21.13
C ASN A 127 -12.23 7.35 -22.52
N ARG A 128 -11.72 6.13 -22.72
CA ARG A 128 -11.31 5.63 -24.04
C ARG A 128 -12.50 5.43 -24.98
N VAL A 129 -13.68 5.09 -24.47
CA VAL A 129 -14.93 5.09 -25.27
C VAL A 129 -15.32 6.53 -25.59
N LEU A 130 -15.34 7.42 -24.60
CA LEU A 130 -15.67 8.83 -24.75
C LEU A 130 -14.78 9.53 -25.80
N LEU A 131 -13.47 9.30 -25.77
CA LEU A 131 -12.55 9.87 -26.76
C LEU A 131 -12.89 9.43 -28.19
N ARG A 132 -13.24 8.14 -28.38
CA ARG A 132 -13.68 7.63 -29.69
C ARG A 132 -14.96 8.31 -30.14
N GLU A 133 -15.91 8.51 -29.25
CA GLU A 133 -17.16 9.22 -29.55
C GLU A 133 -16.94 10.72 -29.84
N MET A 134 -16.01 11.38 -29.14
CA MET A 134 -15.59 12.77 -29.43
C MET A 134 -15.04 12.90 -30.85
N TYR A 135 -14.27 11.91 -31.33
CA TYR A 135 -13.79 11.91 -32.72
C TYR A 135 -14.89 11.60 -33.73
N ARG A 136 -15.86 10.75 -33.38
CA ARG A 136 -16.99 10.38 -34.23
C ARG A 136 -17.97 11.52 -34.42
N ASP A 137 -18.36 12.19 -33.33
CA ASP A 137 -19.36 13.25 -33.33
C ASP A 137 -19.01 14.34 -32.30
N PRO A 138 -18.04 15.21 -32.60
CA PRO A 138 -17.59 16.25 -31.67
C PRO A 138 -18.71 17.23 -31.30
N ALA A 139 -19.74 17.40 -32.14
CA ALA A 139 -20.81 18.35 -31.86
C ALA A 139 -21.70 17.93 -30.68
N LYS A 140 -21.74 16.64 -30.33
CA LYS A 140 -22.41 16.14 -29.12
C LYS A 140 -21.62 16.39 -27.84
N TYR A 141 -20.30 16.45 -27.93
CA TYR A 141 -19.38 16.54 -26.80
C TYR A 141 -18.72 17.92 -26.70
N LYS A 142 -19.52 18.98 -26.84
CA LYS A 142 -19.05 20.38 -26.85
C LYS A 142 -18.22 20.67 -25.60
N HIS A 143 -17.01 21.20 -25.77
CA HIS A 143 -16.07 21.53 -24.69
C HIS A 143 -15.61 20.35 -23.83
N ALA A 144 -15.90 19.11 -24.24
CA ALA A 144 -15.35 17.93 -23.57
C ALA A 144 -13.83 17.97 -23.64
N ARG A 145 -13.19 17.61 -22.53
CA ARG A 145 -11.75 17.63 -22.35
C ARG A 145 -11.32 16.32 -21.67
N LEU A 146 -10.30 15.68 -22.23
CA LEU A 146 -9.65 14.50 -21.67
C LEU A 146 -8.14 14.70 -21.69
N GLU A 147 -7.47 14.31 -20.62
CA GLU A 147 -6.02 14.33 -20.51
C GLU A 147 -5.45 12.92 -20.70
N THR A 148 -4.15 12.83 -20.94
CA THR A 148 -3.47 11.54 -21.15
C THR A 148 -3.50 10.67 -19.89
N THR A 149 -3.52 11.30 -18.72
CA THR A 149 -3.70 10.65 -17.40
C THR A 149 -5.05 9.96 -17.31
N ASP A 150 -6.12 10.56 -17.85
CA ASP A 150 -7.48 10.02 -17.81
C ASP A 150 -7.65 8.79 -18.72
N LEU A 151 -6.68 8.56 -19.61
CA LEU A 151 -6.67 7.50 -20.62
C LEU A 151 -5.66 6.40 -20.32
N ALA A 152 -4.91 6.50 -19.21
CA ALA A 152 -3.78 5.64 -18.92
C ALA A 152 -2.70 5.59 -20.02
N GLU A 153 -2.51 6.69 -20.74
CA GLU A 153 -1.54 6.77 -21.84
C GLU A 153 -0.22 7.41 -21.38
N ARG A 154 0.82 7.32 -22.22
CA ARG A 154 2.09 8.02 -22.00
C ARG A 154 2.07 9.42 -22.58
N GLY A 155 2.66 10.36 -21.85
CA GLY A 155 2.94 11.71 -22.31
C GLY A 155 1.95 12.74 -21.77
N CYS A 156 2.01 13.92 -22.36
CA CYS A 156 1.23 15.08 -21.94
C CYS A 156 0.40 15.59 -23.11
N ARG A 157 -0.74 14.96 -23.36
CA ARG A 157 -1.72 15.42 -24.34
C ARG A 157 -3.02 15.75 -23.64
N VAL A 158 -3.66 16.80 -24.15
CA VAL A 158 -5.02 17.15 -23.83
C VAL A 158 -5.82 17.09 -25.12
N TYR A 159 -6.89 16.31 -25.11
CA TYR A 159 -7.88 16.19 -26.17
C TYR A 159 -9.06 17.08 -25.78
N GLU A 160 -9.32 18.12 -26.56
CA GLU A 160 -10.39 19.08 -26.27
C GLU A 160 -11.27 19.30 -27.49
N VAL A 161 -12.59 19.28 -27.29
CA VAL A 161 -13.56 19.61 -28.34
C VAL A 161 -13.77 21.12 -28.39
N VAL A 162 -13.30 21.73 -29.48
CA VAL A 162 -13.33 23.18 -29.67
C VAL A 162 -14.14 23.56 -30.92
N PRO A 163 -14.79 24.73 -30.94
CA PRO A 163 -15.49 25.21 -32.13
C PRO A 163 -14.49 25.57 -33.24
N ARG A 164 -14.87 25.30 -34.49
CA ARG A 164 -14.12 25.70 -35.69
C ARG A 164 -14.44 27.17 -35.99
N PHE A 165 -13.42 28.02 -36.15
CA PHE A 165 -13.62 29.46 -36.44
C PHE A 165 -14.29 30.27 -35.31
N GLY A 166 -14.10 29.87 -34.04
CA GLY A 166 -14.57 30.65 -32.88
C GLY A 166 -16.09 30.72 -32.78
N LEU A 167 -16.65 31.92 -32.55
CA LEU A 167 -18.09 32.13 -32.35
C LEU A 167 -18.94 31.62 -33.51
N VAL A 168 -18.46 31.77 -34.75
CA VAL A 168 -19.19 31.28 -35.94
C VAL A 168 -19.33 29.75 -35.88
N GLY A 169 -18.31 29.03 -35.41
CA GLY A 169 -18.39 27.58 -35.23
C GLY A 169 -19.39 27.16 -34.17
N ILE A 170 -19.54 27.96 -33.11
CA ILE A 170 -20.54 27.68 -32.07
C ILE A 170 -21.95 27.77 -32.68
N LEU A 171 -22.22 28.84 -33.43
CA LEU A 171 -23.52 29.07 -34.07
C LEU A 171 -23.80 28.06 -35.19
N GLY A 172 -22.79 27.73 -36.00
CA GLY A 172 -22.89 26.78 -37.10
C GLY A 172 -22.81 25.31 -36.69
N GLY A 173 -22.58 25.01 -35.40
CA GLY A 173 -22.39 23.64 -34.93
C GLY A 173 -21.14 22.95 -35.48
N TRP A 174 -20.11 23.72 -35.86
CA TRP A 174 -18.87 23.19 -36.42
C TRP A 174 -17.86 22.95 -35.31
N TRP A 175 -17.69 21.69 -34.91
CA TRP A 175 -16.80 21.27 -33.82
C TRP A 175 -15.64 20.41 -34.34
N ARG A 176 -14.53 20.40 -33.61
CA ARG A 176 -13.40 19.51 -33.86
C ARG A 176 -12.72 19.11 -32.56
N VAL A 177 -12.10 17.94 -32.55
CA VAL A 177 -11.15 17.56 -31.50
C VAL A 177 -9.80 18.22 -31.80
N LYS A 178 -9.30 18.99 -30.86
CA LYS A 178 -7.96 19.57 -30.85
C LYS A 178 -7.11 18.77 -29.88
N VAL A 179 -5.92 18.37 -30.33
CA VAL A 179 -4.92 17.73 -29.47
C VAL A 179 -3.82 18.75 -29.20
N SER A 180 -3.59 19.08 -27.93
CA SER A 180 -2.45 19.89 -27.51
C SER A 180 -1.47 19.05 -26.73
N SER A 181 -0.19 19.12 -27.10
CA SER A 181 0.92 18.37 -26.48
C SER A 181 1.55 19.09 -25.29
N GLY A 182 0.81 19.93 -24.57
CA GLY A 182 1.33 20.65 -23.42
C GLY A 182 1.40 19.75 -22.20
N CYS A 183 2.59 19.54 -21.63
CA CYS A 183 2.66 19.16 -20.21
C CYS A 183 2.04 20.29 -19.41
N PRO A 184 0.91 20.07 -18.71
CA PRO A 184 0.47 21.02 -17.72
C PRO A 184 1.60 21.08 -16.69
N LEU A 185 2.40 22.15 -16.73
CA LEU A 185 3.32 22.48 -15.66
C LEU A 185 2.50 22.37 -14.38
N ALA A 186 2.98 21.57 -13.41
CA ALA A 186 2.27 21.24 -12.19
C ALA A 186 1.47 22.45 -11.73
N ARG A 187 0.14 22.38 -11.85
CA ARG A 187 -0.74 23.46 -11.45
C ARG A 187 -0.49 23.61 -9.96
N ALA A 188 0.25 24.65 -9.57
CA ALA A 188 0.52 24.93 -8.18
C ALA A 188 -0.84 24.97 -7.48
N VAL A 189 -1.09 23.95 -6.65
CA VAL A 189 -2.22 23.98 -5.74
C VAL A 189 -2.00 25.23 -4.89
N PRO A 190 -2.90 26.23 -4.92
CA PRO A 190 -2.79 27.33 -3.99
C PRO A 190 -2.85 26.73 -2.60
N SER A 191 -1.71 26.74 -1.90
CA SER A 191 -1.66 26.45 -0.48
C SER A 191 -2.46 27.54 0.21
N PHE A 192 -3.72 27.27 0.49
CA PHE A 192 -4.47 28.02 1.49
C PHE A 192 -3.96 27.60 2.87
N ALA A 193 -2.72 27.97 3.18
CA ALA A 193 -2.27 28.13 4.55
C ALA A 193 -2.79 29.49 5.01
N GLY A 194 -3.78 29.47 5.89
CA GLY A 194 -4.46 30.65 6.41
C GLY A 194 -3.57 31.57 7.25
N GLY A 195 -4.05 32.81 7.40
CA GLY A 195 -3.53 33.86 8.27
C GLY A 195 -2.67 34.86 7.48
N GLU A 196 -2.97 36.15 7.39
CA GLU A 196 -3.86 36.98 8.17
C GLU A 196 -4.11 38.26 7.36
N ALA A 197 -5.38 38.55 7.05
CA ALA A 197 -5.76 39.83 6.50
C ALA A 197 -5.70 40.86 7.63
N ARG A 198 -4.71 41.77 7.63
CA ARG A 198 -4.81 43.02 8.37
C ARG A 198 -4.26 44.20 7.57
N HIS A 199 -5.21 45.11 7.30
CA HIS A 199 -5.07 46.56 7.35
C HIS A 199 -4.09 47.23 6.39
N THR A 200 -4.68 47.71 5.29
CA THR A 200 -4.37 49.00 4.68
C THR A 200 -4.33 50.13 5.72
N ALA A 201 -3.14 50.70 5.93
CA ALA A 201 -2.90 52.07 6.38
C ALA A 201 -1.54 52.47 5.78
N GLY A 202 -1.50 53.43 4.85
CA GLY A 202 -1.27 54.81 5.26
C GLY A 202 0.21 55.17 5.06
N ARG A 203 0.48 55.89 3.97
CA ARG A 203 1.72 56.58 3.59
C ARG A 203 2.50 57.16 4.79
N PRO A 204 3.85 57.16 4.73
CA PRO A 204 4.60 58.33 5.17
C PRO A 204 5.47 58.94 4.08
N ARG A 205 5.39 60.28 4.04
CA ARG A 205 6.38 61.22 3.52
C ARG A 205 7.70 61.06 4.30
N ALA A 206 8.83 61.12 3.61
CA ALA A 206 10.09 61.67 4.12
C ALA A 206 10.80 62.29 2.91
N ALA A 207 10.88 63.62 2.77
CA ALA A 207 11.72 64.59 3.50
C ALA A 207 13.19 64.55 3.05
N ARG A 208 13.71 65.75 2.77
CA ARG A 208 14.87 66.15 1.96
C ARG A 208 16.25 65.86 2.60
N PRO A 209 17.33 65.93 1.79
CA PRO A 209 18.70 65.71 2.23
C PRO A 209 19.24 66.87 3.09
N VAL A 210 20.12 66.54 4.05
CA VAL A 210 20.97 67.50 4.77
C VAL A 210 22.43 67.22 4.38
N SER A 211 23.07 68.25 3.82
CA SER A 211 24.51 68.34 3.58
C SER A 211 25.26 68.81 4.83
N GLY A 212 26.52 68.39 4.94
CA GLY A 212 27.57 68.91 5.82
C GLY A 212 28.31 67.76 6.50
N GLY A 213 29.61 67.53 6.39
CA GLY A 213 30.74 68.37 5.96
C GLY A 213 31.80 68.35 7.07
N GLY A 214 33.02 67.88 6.76
CA GLY A 214 34.24 68.21 7.50
C GLY A 214 34.89 67.10 8.33
N ARG A 215 36.00 66.56 7.81
CA ARG A 215 37.32 66.74 8.42
C ARG A 215 38.42 66.57 7.38
#